data_AF-A0A5R9P2G8-F1
#
_entry.id   AF-A0A5R9P2G8-F1
#
_cell.length_a   1.000
_cell.length_b   1.000
_cell.length_c   1.000
_cell.angle_alpha   90.00
_cell.angle_beta   90.00
_cell.angle_gamma   90.00
#
_symmetry.space_group_name_H-M   'P 1'
#
loop_
_entity.id
_entity.type
_entity.pdbx_description
1 polymer ?
#
loop_
_entity_poly.entity_id
_entity_poly.type
_entity_poly.pdbx_seq_one_letter_code
_entity_poly.pdbx_strand_id
1 'polypeptide(L)'
;MSNSLFRLTVKSDGKVVPAFAPSENATCFEEAYKSFIFENDVQLFADLIEFNQMTFLFAGFDIPGFDPTTHDALSRDIAVSGAVLDDGSISLVDGRVLSVEDLWTSHQLDVPSFNNSFRM
;
A
#
# COMPACT_ATOMS: atom_id res chain seq x y z
N MET A 1 -1.39 -17.13 10.75
CA MET A 1 -1.29 -15.92 9.91
C MET A 1 -0.70 -14.83 10.78
N SER A 2 0.44 -14.26 10.38
CA SER A 2 1.06 -13.15 11.12
C SER A 2 0.35 -11.87 10.73
N ASN A 3 -0.18 -11.14 11.72
CA ASN A 3 -0.74 -9.81 11.46
C ASN A 3 0.38 -8.86 11.07
N SER A 4 0.18 -8.10 10.00
CA SER A 4 1.07 -7.04 9.54
C SER A 4 0.37 -5.69 9.62
N LEU A 5 1.13 -4.61 9.66
CA LEU A 5 0.61 -3.25 9.59
C LEU A 5 0.65 -2.77 8.15
N PHE A 6 -0.45 -2.20 7.67
CA PHE A 6 -0.57 -1.66 6.32
C PHE A 6 -0.66 -0.14 6.38
N ARG A 7 0.16 0.55 5.59
CA ARG A 7 0.04 1.99 5.33
C ARG A 7 -0.88 2.18 4.13
N LEU A 8 -2.06 2.71 4.39
CA LEU A 8 -3.10 2.92 3.38
C LEU A 8 -3.47 4.40 3.35
N THR A 9 -3.95 4.88 2.21
CA THR A 9 -4.45 6.23 2.05
C THR A 9 -5.96 6.18 1.89
N VAL A 10 -6.68 6.94 2.73
CA VAL A 10 -8.11 7.20 2.56
C VAL A 10 -8.25 8.40 1.66
N LYS A 11 -8.88 8.25 0.49
CA LYS A 11 -9.19 9.33 -0.45
C LYS A 11 -10.43 10.13 0.01
N SER A 12 -10.67 11.30 -0.59
CA SER A 12 -11.82 12.17 -0.30
C SER A 12 -13.18 11.52 -0.56
N ASP A 13 -13.24 10.56 -1.50
CA ASP A 13 -14.42 9.74 -1.78
C ASP A 13 -14.63 8.62 -0.74
N GLY A 14 -13.74 8.51 0.26
CA GLY A 14 -13.75 7.48 1.28
C GLY A 14 -13.12 6.15 0.84
N LYS A 15 -12.64 6.04 -0.40
CA LYS A 15 -11.96 4.83 -0.88
C LYS A 15 -10.62 4.67 -0.18
N VAL A 16 -10.33 3.45 0.26
CA VAL A 16 -9.03 3.10 0.84
C VAL A 16 -8.18 2.44 -0.21
N VAL A 17 -6.97 2.97 -0.39
CA VAL A 17 -5.99 2.48 -1.37
C VAL A 17 -4.63 2.29 -0.72
N PRO A 18 -3.71 1.51 -1.31
CA PRO A 18 -2.32 1.45 -0.86
C PRO A 18 -1.67 2.84 -0.91
N ALA A 19 -0.92 3.21 0.13
CA ALA A 19 -0.17 4.47 0.15
C ALA A 19 0.92 4.52 -0.93
N PHE A 20 1.43 3.35 -1.33
CA PHE A 20 2.38 3.18 -2.43
C PHE A 20 1.93 2.06 -3.35
N ALA A 21 2.34 2.14 -4.61
CA ALA A 21 2.04 1.12 -5.60
C ALA A 21 2.61 -0.26 -5.19
N PRO A 22 1.87 -1.35 -5.38
CA PRO A 22 2.43 -2.70 -5.36
C PRO A 22 3.57 -2.86 -6.36
N SER A 23 4.50 -3.79 -6.10
CA SER A 23 5.57 -4.12 -7.04
C SER A 23 5.12 -5.14 -8.09
N GLU A 24 5.17 -4.77 -9.37
CA GLU A 24 4.91 -5.66 -10.51
C GLU A 24 5.94 -6.78 -10.67
N ASN A 25 7.14 -6.61 -10.11
CA ASN A 25 8.26 -7.55 -10.24
C ASN A 25 8.30 -8.62 -9.13
N ALA A 26 7.34 -8.60 -8.21
CA ALA A 26 7.31 -9.50 -7.08
C ALA A 26 6.97 -10.95 -7.48
N THR A 27 7.47 -11.91 -6.72
CA THR A 27 7.21 -13.34 -6.93
C THR A 27 5.98 -13.86 -6.16
N CYS A 28 5.52 -13.12 -5.15
CA CYS A 28 4.30 -13.39 -4.38
C CYS A 28 3.63 -12.08 -3.90
N PHE A 29 2.40 -12.18 -3.37
CA PHE A 29 1.65 -11.01 -2.89
C PHE A 29 2.32 -10.32 -1.69
N GLU A 30 2.90 -11.08 -0.77
CA GLU A 30 3.61 -10.52 0.38
C GLU A 30 4.82 -9.69 -0.06
N GLU A 31 5.51 -10.13 -1.13
CA GLU A 31 6.60 -9.37 -1.73
C GLU A 31 6.09 -8.14 -2.49
N ALA A 32 4.98 -8.28 -3.22
CA ALA A 32 4.38 -7.17 -3.97
C ALA A 32 3.95 -6.02 -3.07
N TYR A 33 3.48 -6.34 -1.86
CA TYR A 33 2.96 -5.37 -0.90
C TYR A 33 4.03 -4.83 0.07
N LYS A 34 5.31 -5.23 -0.08
CA LYS A 34 6.43 -4.72 0.73
C LYS A 34 6.57 -3.20 0.74
N SER A 35 6.09 -2.53 -0.30
CA SER A 35 6.10 -1.06 -0.37
C SER A 35 5.15 -0.40 0.64
N PHE A 36 4.20 -1.13 1.22
CA PHE A 36 3.21 -0.56 2.16
C PHE A 36 2.80 -1.52 3.31
N ILE A 37 3.49 -2.64 3.49
CA ILE A 37 3.33 -3.58 4.62
C ILE A 37 4.54 -3.49 5.55
N PHE A 38 4.27 -3.48 6.86
CA PHE A 38 5.27 -3.32 7.91
C PHE A 38 5.06 -4.38 8.99
N GLU A 39 6.14 -4.84 9.61
CA GLU A 39 6.07 -5.88 10.64
C GLU A 39 5.69 -5.32 12.01
N ASN A 40 5.95 -4.03 12.26
CA ASN A 40 5.66 -3.36 13.53
C ASN A 40 5.59 -1.82 13.39
N ASP A 41 5.08 -1.17 14.43
CA ASP A 41 4.92 0.29 14.48
C ASP A 41 6.24 1.04 14.38
N VAL A 42 7.37 0.45 14.79
CA VAL A 42 8.69 1.09 14.72
C VAL A 42 9.17 1.21 13.28
N GLN A 43 8.99 0.17 12.47
CA GLN A 43 9.30 0.21 11.03
C GLN A 43 8.43 1.23 10.30
N LEU A 44 7.12 1.22 10.57
CA LEU A 44 6.20 2.19 10.00
C LEU A 44 6.56 3.63 10.41
N PHE A 45 6.93 3.85 11.68
CA PHE A 45 7.31 5.16 12.16
C PHE A 45 8.62 5.65 11.54
N ALA A 46 9.61 4.78 11.36
CA ALA A 46 10.85 5.10 10.67
C ALA A 46 10.60 5.50 9.20
N ASP A 47 9.76 4.75 8.49
CA ASP A 47 9.33 5.07 7.12
C ASP A 47 8.59 6.41 7.05
N LEU A 48 7.66 6.67 7.96
CA LEU A 48 6.93 7.94 8.01
C LEU A 48 7.85 9.13 8.30
N ILE A 49 8.89 8.96 9.12
CA ILE A 49 9.89 10.00 9.35
C ILE A 49 10.68 10.25 8.07
N GLU A 50 11.20 9.19 7.45
CA GLU A 50 12.00 9.30 6.22
C GLU A 50 11.18 9.92 5.09
N PHE A 51 9.95 9.46 4.91
CA PHE A 51 9.01 10.01 3.95
C PHE A 51 8.74 11.50 4.22
N ASN A 52 8.37 11.89 5.44
CA ASN A 52 8.10 13.31 5.76
C ASN A 52 9.36 14.19 5.60
N GLN A 53 10.54 13.69 5.93
CA GLN A 53 11.80 14.40 5.71
C GLN A 53 12.11 14.57 4.21
N MET A 54 11.86 13.53 3.42
CA MET A 54 11.96 13.59 1.96
C MET A 54 10.92 14.55 1.36
N THR A 55 9.67 14.52 1.81
CA THR A 55 8.62 15.43 1.32
C THR A 55 8.99 16.90 1.58
N PHE A 56 9.63 17.21 2.71
CA PHE A 56 10.16 18.54 2.98
C PHE A 56 11.27 18.95 1.99
N LEU A 57 12.16 18.01 1.63
CA LEU A 57 13.25 18.25 0.69
C LEU A 57 12.78 18.44 -0.76
N PHE A 58 11.63 17.86 -1.12
CA PHE A 58 11.08 17.96 -2.47
C PHE A 58 9.92 18.94 -2.62
N ALA A 59 9.55 19.67 -1.57
CA ALA A 59 8.61 20.77 -1.67
C ALA A 59 9.14 21.83 -2.66
N GLY A 60 8.62 21.82 -3.89
CA GLY A 60 9.02 22.72 -4.99
C GLY A 60 9.86 22.09 -6.09
N PHE A 61 10.15 20.78 -6.04
CA PHE A 61 10.82 20.05 -7.13
C PHE A 61 9.84 19.11 -7.85
N ASP A 62 9.92 19.09 -9.18
CA ASP A 62 9.15 18.19 -10.04
C ASP A 62 9.86 16.83 -10.08
N ILE A 63 9.50 15.92 -9.17
CA ILE A 63 10.09 14.57 -9.13
C ILE A 63 9.28 13.66 -10.07
N PRO A 64 9.92 12.95 -11.01
CA PRO A 64 9.26 11.93 -11.81
C PRO A 64 8.61 10.87 -10.90
N GLY A 65 7.28 10.77 -10.94
CA GLY A 65 6.49 9.83 -10.13
C GLY A 65 5.88 10.42 -8.84
N PHE A 66 6.21 11.66 -8.48
CA PHE A 66 5.53 12.41 -7.43
C PHE A 66 4.74 13.56 -8.08
N ASP A 67 3.47 13.32 -8.40
CA ASP A 67 2.59 14.37 -8.91
C ASP A 67 1.78 14.98 -7.75
N PRO A 68 2.17 16.17 -7.23
CA PRO A 68 1.46 16.83 -6.14
C PRO A 68 0.01 17.21 -6.50
N THR A 69 -0.40 17.16 -7.77
CA THR A 69 -1.79 17.38 -8.21
C THR A 69 -2.68 16.13 -8.12
N THR A 70 -2.09 14.95 -7.99
CA THR A 70 -2.80 13.69 -7.71
C THR A 70 -2.94 13.39 -6.22
N HIS A 71 -2.21 14.13 -5.39
CA HIS A 71 -2.41 14.13 -3.94
C HIS A 71 -3.69 14.91 -3.62
N ASP A 72 -4.79 14.19 -3.51
CA ASP A 72 -6.02 14.71 -2.96
C ASP A 72 -5.72 15.36 -1.60
N ALA A 73 -5.93 16.68 -1.48
CA ALA A 73 -5.59 17.45 -0.29
C ALA A 73 -6.38 17.01 0.96
N LEU A 74 -7.46 16.24 0.76
CA LEU A 74 -8.28 15.67 1.84
C LEU A 74 -7.94 14.20 2.11
N SER A 75 -6.97 13.64 1.39
CA SER A 75 -6.51 12.28 1.63
C SER A 75 -5.76 12.19 2.96
N ARG A 76 -5.94 11.07 3.65
CA ARG A 76 -5.28 10.81 4.94
C ARG A 76 -4.66 9.43 4.95
N ASP A 77 -3.37 9.37 5.22
CA ASP A 77 -2.69 8.12 5.50
C ASP A 77 -3.16 7.55 6.85
N ILE A 78 -3.47 6.26 6.84
CA ILE A 78 -3.87 5.47 8.00
C ILE A 78 -2.97 4.23 8.10
N ALA A 79 -2.73 3.81 9.33
CA ALA A 79 -2.07 2.56 9.64
C ALA A 79 -3.11 1.58 10.19
N VAL A 80 -3.28 0.44 9.54
CA VAL A 80 -4.27 -0.56 9.94
C VAL A 80 -3.64 -1.93 9.94
N SER A 81 -3.85 -2.70 11.01
CA SER A 81 -3.41 -4.10 11.05
C SER A 81 -4.29 -4.99 10.19
N GLY A 82 -3.71 -6.01 9.59
CA GLY A 82 -4.44 -6.99 8.80
C GLY A 82 -3.60 -8.21 8.45
N ALA A 83 -4.09 -9.01 7.51
CA ALA A 83 -3.37 -10.13 6.91
C ALA A 83 -3.61 -10.18 5.40
N VAL A 84 -2.57 -10.56 4.65
CA VAL A 84 -2.69 -10.94 3.24
C VAL A 84 -3.30 -12.34 3.18
N LEU A 85 -4.31 -12.52 2.35
CA LEU A 85 -5.00 -13.78 2.10
C LEU A 85 -4.39 -14.51 0.90
N ASP A 86 -4.70 -15.79 0.74
CA ASP A 86 -4.14 -16.65 -0.32
C ASP A 86 -4.52 -16.19 -1.76
N ASP A 87 -5.59 -15.40 -1.89
CA ASP A 87 -6.04 -14.79 -3.14
C ASP A 87 -5.39 -13.41 -3.42
N GLY A 88 -4.53 -12.93 -2.51
CA GLY A 88 -3.89 -11.62 -2.60
C GLY A 88 -4.72 -10.47 -2.05
N SER A 89 -5.94 -10.73 -1.56
CA SER A 89 -6.76 -9.75 -0.86
C SER A 89 -6.18 -9.45 0.53
N ILE A 90 -6.47 -8.26 1.08
CA ILE A 90 -6.05 -7.89 2.44
C ILE A 90 -7.27 -7.87 3.35
N SER A 91 -7.28 -8.71 4.38
CA SER A 91 -8.27 -8.66 5.45
C SER A 91 -7.76 -7.76 6.57
N LEU A 92 -8.47 -6.66 6.83
CA LEU A 92 -8.16 -5.70 7.88
C LEU A 92 -8.83 -6.08 9.20
N VAL A 93 -8.21 -5.73 10.32
CA VAL A 93 -8.73 -6.01 11.68
C VAL A 93 -10.05 -5.27 11.96
N ASP A 94 -10.33 -4.18 11.25
CA ASP A 94 -11.60 -3.46 11.32
C ASP A 94 -12.77 -4.15 10.56
N GLY A 95 -12.51 -5.32 9.98
CA GLY A 95 -13.49 -6.14 9.27
C GLY A 95 -13.62 -5.83 7.78
N ARG A 96 -12.92 -4.81 7.26
CA ARG A 96 -12.88 -4.53 5.82
C ARG A 96 -11.99 -5.54 5.11
N VAL A 97 -12.33 -5.85 3.86
CA VAL A 97 -11.51 -6.66 2.97
C VAL A 97 -11.22 -5.83 1.72
N LEU A 98 -9.95 -5.62 1.44
CA LEU A 98 -9.49 -4.96 0.22
C LEU A 98 -9.20 -6.03 -0.82
N SER A 99 -9.94 -6.01 -1.92
CA SER A 99 -9.76 -6.98 -2.99
C SER A 99 -8.41 -6.75 -3.70
N VAL A 100 -7.81 -7.81 -4.22
CA VAL A 100 -6.59 -7.71 -5.03
C VAL A 100 -6.79 -6.74 -6.21
N GLU A 101 -7.94 -6.80 -6.89
CA GLU A 101 -8.25 -5.93 -8.01
C GLU A 101 -8.29 -4.46 -7.60
N ASP A 102 -8.89 -4.13 -6.46
CA ASP A 102 -8.94 -2.75 -5.95
C ASP A 102 -7.56 -2.20 -5.60
N LEU A 103 -6.71 -3.03 -5.01
CA LEU A 103 -5.36 -2.64 -4.59
C LEU A 103 -4.50 -2.25 -5.81
N TRP A 104 -4.56 -3.04 -6.88
CA TRP A 104 -3.75 -2.83 -8.08
C TRP A 104 -4.33 -1.77 -9.02
N THR A 105 -5.65 -1.81 -9.27
CA THR A 105 -6.32 -0.85 -10.17
C THR A 105 -6.24 0.58 -9.63
N SER A 106 -6.12 0.76 -8.30
CA SER A 106 -5.94 2.08 -7.69
C SER A 106 -4.70 2.84 -8.17
N HIS A 107 -3.69 2.09 -8.62
CA HIS A 107 -2.43 2.59 -9.19
C HIS A 107 -2.32 2.33 -10.69
N GLN A 108 -3.43 1.96 -11.35
CA GLN A 108 -3.48 1.62 -12.80
C GLN A 108 -2.55 0.47 -13.19
N LEU A 109 -2.34 -0.48 -12.28
CA LEU A 109 -1.52 -1.66 -12.51
C LEU A 109 -2.39 -2.89 -12.78
N ASP A 110 -1.90 -3.77 -13.65
CA ASP A 110 -2.48 -5.09 -13.88
C ASP A 110 -1.99 -6.08 -12.81
N VAL A 111 -2.87 -6.95 -12.32
CA VAL A 111 -2.51 -7.97 -11.33
C VAL A 111 -1.63 -9.05 -11.99
N PRO A 112 -0.39 -9.28 -11.52
CA PRO A 112 0.47 -10.33 -12.03
C PRO A 112 -0.12 -11.71 -11.80
N SER A 113 0.24 -12.63 -12.67
CA SER A 113 -0.02 -14.06 -12.46
C SER A 113 0.90 -14.59 -11.36
N PHE A 114 0.57 -14.33 -10.10
CA PHE A 114 1.33 -14.91 -8.99
C PHE A 114 1.18 -16.43 -9.02
N ASN A 115 2.30 -17.13 -9.11
CA ASN A 115 2.33 -18.59 -9.01
C ASN A 115 2.02 -18.97 -7.56
N ASN A 116 0.74 -19.10 -7.24
CA ASN A 116 0.35 -19.67 -5.97
C ASN A 116 0.70 -21.16 -6.00
N SER A 117 1.80 -21.55 -5.35
CA SER A 117 2.29 -22.94 -5.34
C SER A 117 1.28 -23.94 -4.75
N PHE A 118 0.21 -23.46 -4.12
CA PHE A 118 -0.89 -24.24 -3.56
C PHE A 118 -2.11 -24.37 -4.48
N ARG A 119 -2.12 -23.70 -5.63
CA ARG A 119 -3.13 -23.86 -6.69
C ARG A 119 -2.47 -24.33 -7.99
N MET A 120 -1.91 -25.55 -7.95
CA MET A 120 -1.80 -26.39 -9.15
C MET A 120 -3.11 -27.13 -9.39
#